data_AF-A0A3N5EUL6-F1
#
_entry.id   AF-A0A3N5EUL6-F1
#
_cell.length_a   1.000
_cell.length_b   1.000
_cell.length_c   1.000
_cell.angle_alpha   90.00
_cell.angle_beta   90.00
_cell.angle_gamma   90.00
#
_symmetry.space_group_name_H-M   'P 1'
#
loop_
_entity.id
_entity.type
_entity.pdbx_description
1 polymer ?
#
loop_
_entity_poly.entity_id
_entity_poly.type
_entity_poly.pdbx_seq_one_letter_code
_entity_poly.pdbx_strand_id
1 'polypeptide(L)'
;MQTQRLNPLDASWLLVESRDTPMHIAGLMPFSLPDDAGPDFLQALMADLRAPRGVVAPWSYRLRRPQPRHPLPCWVEGEVDLEYHVRHSALPGPGGERELGQLVARLHSQPLDLGRPPWEFHLIEGLAGRRFAIYVKMHHSLIDGISGVRLMIRSMAESAEASLGLPPFWAPDAVRRPARRAKAPAPAPSFDTLLGTLREGIGAQVGSVPKIAGAFAAMARAAVGGTDAMTLPFEAPRSSLNGRVRGQRRVATLQVPIPRLRAIAQGAGCTLNDVVLSLCGGALRRFLVEDGTLPGRALTAGVPVSVRPADDEGTGNAITFIVASMATDVEGARERLAAVVASTKLAKAHAQTLPRDAMTPYTMLLMAPSMVSMLTPLGGRVRPMFNVTVSNVPGPDVPLYFRGARLEAIYPISLISHGLALNITCESYAGTLNFAFVGCRDAIPHLQKLAVHAGDELDALEAAVMGAPAAGKAPAAVRQRAAAKKPTAAKRPSAAKRPSAAKRPSAAKPAPRKRTVA
;
A
#
# COMPACT_ATOMS: atom_id res chain seq x y z
N MET A 1 -11.55 1.04 -32.64
CA MET A 1 -10.91 1.08 -31.30
C MET A 1 -11.21 -0.22 -30.57
N GLN A 2 -10.18 -0.97 -30.16
CA GLN A 2 -10.41 -2.14 -29.31
C GLN A 2 -11.04 -1.68 -27.99
N THR A 3 -12.16 -2.29 -27.62
CA THR A 3 -12.88 -2.03 -26.38
C THR A 3 -12.71 -3.24 -25.49
N GLN A 4 -12.28 -3.04 -24.25
CA GLN A 4 -12.16 -4.11 -23.26
C GLN A 4 -13.19 -3.93 -22.16
N ARG A 5 -13.99 -4.98 -21.94
CA ARG A 5 -14.99 -5.02 -20.87
C ARG A 5 -14.29 -5.10 -19.52
N LEU A 6 -14.83 -4.39 -18.53
CA LEU A 6 -14.44 -4.59 -17.14
C LEU A 6 -15.11 -5.85 -16.63
N ASN A 7 -14.37 -6.68 -15.88
CA ASN A 7 -15.02 -7.72 -15.11
C ASN A 7 -15.83 -7.07 -13.97
N PRO A 8 -16.81 -7.77 -13.37
CA PRO A 8 -17.68 -7.19 -12.34
C PRO A 8 -16.92 -6.64 -11.12
N LEU A 9 -15.81 -7.29 -10.71
CA LEU A 9 -15.02 -6.85 -9.58
C LEU A 9 -14.27 -5.55 -9.89
N ASP A 10 -13.70 -5.42 -11.09
CA ASP A 10 -13.04 -4.19 -11.55
C ASP A 10 -14.03 -3.03 -11.67
N ALA A 11 -15.24 -3.29 -12.17
CA ALA A 11 -16.31 -2.30 -12.25
C ALA A 11 -16.77 -1.83 -10.86
N SER A 12 -16.74 -2.72 -9.86
CA SER A 12 -17.14 -2.37 -8.49
C SER A 12 -16.25 -1.29 -7.89
N TRP A 13 -14.94 -1.30 -8.16
CA TRP A 13 -14.00 -0.26 -7.68
C TRP A 13 -14.36 1.12 -8.22
N LEU A 14 -14.73 1.22 -9.51
CA LEU A 14 -15.22 2.48 -10.09
C LEU A 14 -16.54 2.93 -9.46
N LEU A 15 -17.41 1.98 -9.13
CA LEU A 15 -18.72 2.28 -8.56
C LEU A 15 -18.62 2.84 -7.14
N VAL A 16 -17.69 2.32 -6.33
CA VAL A 16 -17.49 2.75 -4.93
C VAL A 16 -16.47 3.88 -4.76
N GLU A 17 -15.85 4.34 -5.85
CA GLU A 17 -14.92 5.45 -5.82
C GLU A 17 -15.62 6.77 -5.52
N SER A 18 -14.97 7.58 -4.68
CA SER A 18 -15.40 8.95 -4.42
C SER A 18 -14.18 9.84 -4.17
N ARG A 19 -14.40 11.16 -4.09
CA ARG A 19 -13.34 12.09 -3.67
C ARG A 19 -12.74 11.74 -2.31
N ASP A 20 -13.54 11.18 -1.40
CA ASP A 20 -13.10 10.79 -0.05
C ASP A 20 -12.45 9.41 -0.01
N THR A 21 -12.79 8.57 -0.99
CA THR A 21 -12.33 7.17 -1.12
C THR A 21 -11.83 6.90 -2.54
N PRO A 22 -10.70 7.51 -2.96
CA PRO A 22 -10.09 7.16 -4.24
C PRO A 22 -9.73 5.68 -4.25
N MET A 23 -10.02 4.97 -5.33
CA MET A 23 -9.84 3.51 -5.43
C MET A 23 -8.56 3.16 -6.19
N HIS A 24 -7.49 3.90 -5.89
CA HIS A 24 -6.16 3.65 -6.40
C HIS A 24 -5.26 3.00 -5.35
N ILE A 25 -4.25 2.32 -5.84
CA ILE A 25 -3.19 1.68 -5.06
C ILE A 25 -1.85 2.17 -5.59
N ALA A 26 -0.78 1.98 -4.82
CA ALA A 26 0.54 2.37 -5.28
C ALA A 26 1.65 1.49 -4.69
N GLY A 27 2.79 1.47 -5.38
CA GLY A 27 4.05 0.97 -4.85
C GLY A 27 4.99 2.13 -4.55
N LEU A 28 5.57 2.16 -3.35
CA LEU A 28 6.66 3.06 -2.96
C LEU A 28 7.95 2.25 -2.87
N MET A 29 8.95 2.64 -3.66
CA MET A 29 10.19 1.90 -3.85
C MET A 29 11.39 2.85 -3.67
N PRO A 30 12.05 2.87 -2.51
CA PRO A 30 13.31 3.59 -2.32
C PRO A 30 14.48 2.86 -3.00
N PHE A 31 15.42 3.62 -3.54
CA PHE A 31 16.61 3.12 -4.22
C PHE A 31 17.87 3.81 -3.70
N SER A 32 18.94 3.03 -3.55
CA SER A 32 20.30 3.55 -3.44
C SER A 32 20.81 3.96 -4.82
N LEU A 33 21.35 5.17 -4.93
CA LEU A 33 22.07 5.60 -6.13
C LEU A 33 23.29 4.70 -6.39
N PRO A 34 23.64 4.42 -7.64
CA PRO A 34 24.93 3.82 -7.99
C PRO A 34 26.12 4.56 -7.36
N ASP A 35 27.20 3.84 -7.09
CA ASP A 35 28.41 4.42 -6.51
C ASP A 35 29.06 5.46 -7.44
N ASP A 36 28.97 5.22 -8.75
CA ASP A 36 29.46 6.09 -9.83
C ASP A 36 28.42 7.14 -10.28
N ALA A 37 27.25 7.22 -9.63
CA ALA A 37 26.20 8.16 -10.01
C ALA A 37 26.67 9.62 -9.82
N GLY A 38 26.73 10.33 -10.95
CA GLY A 38 26.96 11.77 -11.03
C GLY A 38 25.76 12.61 -10.56
N PRO A 39 25.94 13.94 -10.43
CA PRO A 39 24.89 14.84 -9.98
C PRO A 39 23.68 14.92 -10.93
N ASP A 40 23.86 14.55 -12.19
CA ASP A 40 22.86 14.55 -13.26
C ASP A 40 22.13 13.20 -13.42
N PHE A 41 22.47 12.19 -12.62
CA PHE A 41 21.90 10.84 -12.74
C PHE A 41 20.37 10.83 -12.80
N LEU A 42 19.70 11.54 -11.88
CA LEU A 42 18.23 11.58 -11.83
C LEU A 42 17.63 12.39 -12.98
N GLN A 43 18.33 13.41 -13.47
CA GLN A 43 17.92 14.16 -14.66
C GLN A 43 17.99 13.28 -15.91
N ALA A 44 19.08 12.54 -16.09
CA ALA A 44 19.27 11.59 -17.17
C ALA A 44 18.24 10.45 -17.10
N LEU A 45 17.98 9.92 -15.90
CA LEU A 45 16.94 8.92 -15.67
C LEU A 45 15.55 9.45 -16.05
N MET A 46 15.22 10.68 -15.66
CA MET A 46 13.95 11.29 -16.01
C MET A 46 13.79 11.48 -17.53
N ALA A 47 14.86 11.91 -18.21
CA ALA A 47 14.89 12.04 -19.66
C ALA A 47 14.72 10.68 -20.36
N ASP A 48 15.39 9.63 -19.87
CA ASP A 48 15.20 8.26 -20.36
C ASP A 48 13.74 7.84 -20.22
N LEU A 49 13.14 7.97 -19.03
CA LEU A 49 11.76 7.52 -18.78
C LEU A 49 10.72 8.24 -19.64
N ARG A 50 10.98 9.50 -20.01
CA ARG A 50 10.11 10.30 -20.88
C ARG A 50 10.42 10.18 -22.38
N ALA A 51 11.46 9.43 -22.77
CA ALA A 51 11.79 9.27 -24.17
C ALA A 51 10.60 8.68 -24.97
N PRO A 52 10.34 9.14 -26.21
CA PRO A 52 9.18 8.70 -26.99
C PRO A 52 9.17 7.18 -27.19
N ARG A 53 8.18 6.50 -26.61
CA ARG A 53 7.98 5.04 -26.74
C ARG A 53 6.49 4.73 -26.88
N GLY A 54 6.18 3.64 -27.59
CA GLY A 54 4.81 3.13 -27.67
C GLY A 54 4.37 2.58 -26.31
N VAL A 55 3.42 3.24 -25.66
CA VAL A 55 2.80 2.74 -24.43
C VAL A 55 1.81 1.64 -24.77
N VAL A 56 1.91 0.51 -24.08
CA VAL A 56 1.11 -0.68 -24.37
C VAL A 56 0.04 -0.93 -23.30
N ALA A 57 -0.98 -1.69 -23.67
CA ALA A 57 -1.97 -2.19 -22.74
C ALA A 57 -1.33 -2.95 -21.55
N PRO A 58 -1.87 -2.80 -20.31
CA PRO A 58 -3.06 -2.01 -19.97
C PRO A 58 -2.77 -0.51 -19.74
N TRP A 59 -1.51 -0.07 -19.81
CA TRP A 59 -1.09 1.29 -19.47
C TRP A 59 -1.54 2.36 -20.47
N SER A 60 -1.97 1.95 -21.66
CA SER A 60 -2.58 2.83 -22.65
C SER A 60 -4.11 2.93 -22.50
N TYR A 61 -4.74 2.12 -21.63
CA TYR A 61 -6.19 2.14 -21.48
C TYR A 61 -6.68 3.28 -20.61
N ARG A 62 -7.70 3.98 -21.11
CA ARG A 62 -8.46 5.00 -20.37
C ARG A 62 -9.92 4.63 -20.27
N LEU A 63 -10.61 5.20 -19.28
CA LEU A 63 -12.03 4.90 -19.08
C LEU A 63 -12.85 5.68 -20.09
N ARG A 64 -13.67 4.99 -20.89
CA ARG A 64 -14.64 5.65 -21.76
C ARG A 64 -15.80 6.16 -20.91
N ARG A 65 -16.15 7.45 -21.07
CA ARG A 65 -17.35 8.02 -20.45
C ARG A 65 -18.61 7.29 -20.96
N PRO A 66 -19.59 6.99 -20.09
CA PRO A 66 -20.87 6.44 -20.52
C PRO A 66 -21.54 7.29 -21.60
N GLN A 67 -22.14 6.62 -22.60
CA GLN A 67 -22.88 7.25 -23.70
C GLN A 67 -24.27 6.59 -23.82
N PRO A 68 -25.30 7.23 -24.40
CA PRO A 68 -26.66 6.66 -24.49
C PRO A 68 -26.71 5.25 -25.12
N ARG A 69 -25.87 4.97 -26.13
CA ARG A 69 -25.77 3.66 -26.78
C ARG A 69 -24.86 2.66 -26.04
N HIS A 70 -24.03 3.15 -25.12
CA HIS A 70 -23.08 2.37 -24.34
C HIS A 70 -23.05 2.87 -22.88
N PRO A 71 -24.08 2.52 -22.09
CA PRO A 71 -24.25 3.08 -20.75
C PRO A 71 -23.25 2.54 -19.73
N LEU A 72 -22.51 1.48 -20.07
CA LEU A 72 -21.56 0.84 -19.16
C LEU A 72 -20.12 1.34 -19.36
N PRO A 73 -19.35 1.48 -18.26
CA PRO A 73 -17.93 1.78 -18.34
C PRO A 73 -17.18 0.67 -19.09
N CYS A 74 -16.22 1.06 -19.92
CA CYS A 74 -15.30 0.14 -20.58
C CYS A 74 -13.95 0.79 -20.80
N TRP A 75 -12.92 -0.03 -20.90
CA TRP A 75 -11.58 0.40 -21.27
C TRP A 75 -11.49 0.57 -22.79
N VAL A 76 -10.86 1.67 -23.21
CA VAL A 76 -10.51 1.93 -24.61
C VAL A 76 -9.06 2.39 -24.67
N GLU A 77 -8.41 2.15 -25.81
CA GLU A 77 -7.10 2.74 -26.08
C GLU A 77 -7.15 4.27 -26.02
N GLY A 78 -6.20 4.84 -25.30
CA GLY A 78 -6.03 6.27 -25.10
C GLY A 78 -4.63 6.72 -25.49
N GLU A 79 -4.51 7.99 -25.86
CA GLU A 79 -3.21 8.62 -26.03
C GLU A 79 -2.55 8.82 -24.66
N VAL A 80 -1.24 8.57 -24.59
CA VAL A 80 -0.47 8.68 -23.35
C VAL A 80 0.52 9.81 -23.47
N ASP A 81 0.28 10.85 -22.68
CA ASP A 81 1.19 11.96 -22.47
C ASP A 81 2.18 11.61 -21.35
N LEU A 82 3.42 11.22 -21.69
CA LEU A 82 4.42 10.82 -20.70
C LEU A 82 4.85 11.96 -19.78
N GLU A 83 4.68 13.23 -20.15
CA GLU A 83 4.97 14.35 -19.26
C GLU A 83 3.95 14.44 -18.13
N TYR A 84 2.67 14.14 -18.42
CA TYR A 84 1.61 14.00 -17.44
C TYR A 84 1.80 12.78 -16.54
N HIS A 85 2.16 11.62 -17.10
CA HIS A 85 2.17 10.36 -16.33
C HIS A 85 3.48 10.14 -15.58
N VAL A 86 4.63 10.56 -16.14
CA VAL A 86 5.96 10.42 -15.53
C VAL A 86 6.36 11.77 -14.97
N ARG A 87 6.34 11.92 -13.65
CA ARG A 87 6.53 13.18 -12.92
C ARG A 87 7.78 13.16 -12.07
N HIS A 88 8.36 14.34 -11.87
CA HIS A 88 9.50 14.54 -10.99
C HIS A 88 9.07 15.35 -9.76
N SER A 89 9.45 14.90 -8.57
CA SER A 89 9.21 15.57 -7.29
C SER A 89 10.49 15.61 -6.48
N ALA A 90 10.63 16.61 -5.60
CA ALA A 90 11.76 16.73 -4.68
C ALA A 90 11.28 16.81 -3.23
N LEU A 91 12.05 16.23 -2.31
CA LEU A 91 11.80 16.35 -0.88
C LEU A 91 12.45 17.62 -0.31
N PRO A 92 11.79 18.31 0.64
CA PRO A 92 12.46 19.35 1.43
C PRO A 92 13.54 18.71 2.32
N GLY A 93 14.60 19.48 2.63
CA GLY A 93 15.59 19.06 3.62
C GLY A 93 14.94 18.82 5.00
N PRO A 94 15.36 17.80 5.77
CA PRO A 94 16.54 16.95 5.58
C PRO A 94 16.31 15.72 4.69
N GLY A 95 15.13 15.53 4.10
CA GLY A 95 14.86 14.42 3.18
C GLY A 95 14.82 13.05 3.83
N GLY A 96 14.31 12.93 5.06
CA GLY A 96 14.16 11.64 5.74
C GLY A 96 12.86 10.91 5.39
N GLU A 97 12.65 9.76 6.03
CA GLU A 97 11.42 8.96 5.90
C GLU A 97 10.16 9.77 6.26
N ARG A 98 10.29 10.77 7.14
CA ARG A 98 9.20 11.69 7.48
C ARG A 98 8.78 12.53 6.27
N GLU A 99 9.72 13.19 5.61
CA GLU A 99 9.45 14.04 4.44
C GLU A 99 8.92 13.20 3.28
N LEU A 100 9.48 12.00 3.06
CA LEU A 100 8.99 11.04 2.09
C LEU A 100 7.53 10.64 2.37
N GLY A 101 7.23 10.20 3.59
CA GLY A 101 5.88 9.82 4.00
C GLY A 101 4.87 10.96 3.85
N GLN A 102 5.27 12.21 4.10
CA GLN A 102 4.42 13.39 3.89
C GLN A 102 4.14 13.66 2.41
N LEU A 103 5.13 13.53 1.52
CA LEU A 103 4.92 13.66 0.08
C LEU A 103 4.01 12.55 -0.44
N VAL A 104 4.32 11.30 -0.11
CA VAL A 104 3.52 10.13 -0.54
C VAL A 104 2.08 10.24 -0.04
N ALA A 105 1.85 10.68 1.20
CA ALA A 105 0.51 10.94 1.70
C ALA A 105 -0.25 11.99 0.87
N ARG A 106 0.40 13.06 0.41
CA ARG A 106 -0.23 14.05 -0.48
C ARG A 106 -0.56 13.44 -1.84
N LEU A 107 0.40 12.76 -2.47
CA LEU A 107 0.21 12.12 -3.78
C LEU A 107 -0.91 11.08 -3.76
N HIS A 108 -0.98 10.29 -2.68
CA HIS A 108 -1.99 9.25 -2.50
C HIS A 108 -3.37 9.79 -2.08
N SER A 109 -3.46 11.06 -1.65
CA SER A 109 -4.74 11.74 -1.37
C SER A 109 -5.42 12.24 -2.65
N GLN A 110 -4.69 12.35 -3.76
CA GLN A 110 -5.20 12.91 -5.02
C GLN A 110 -5.74 11.79 -5.93
N PRO A 111 -7.04 11.80 -6.28
CA PRO A 111 -7.61 10.85 -7.23
C PRO A 111 -6.90 10.88 -8.59
N LEU A 112 -6.89 9.75 -9.29
CA LEU A 112 -6.45 9.68 -10.67
C LEU A 112 -7.50 10.30 -11.61
N ASP A 113 -7.05 10.95 -12.68
CA ASP A 113 -7.93 11.40 -13.77
C ASP A 113 -8.29 10.21 -14.67
N LEU A 114 -9.48 9.66 -14.50
CA LEU A 114 -9.99 8.54 -15.32
C LEU A 114 -10.27 8.92 -16.78
N GLY A 115 -10.22 10.20 -17.14
CA GLY A 115 -10.26 10.66 -18.54
C GLY A 115 -8.98 10.32 -19.31
N ARG A 116 -7.90 10.02 -18.59
CA ARG A 116 -6.59 9.56 -19.09
C ARG A 116 -6.34 8.11 -18.64
N PRO A 117 -5.30 7.45 -19.15
CA PRO A 117 -4.88 6.19 -18.56
C PRO A 117 -4.60 6.36 -17.05
N PRO A 118 -5.26 5.57 -16.19
CA PRO A 118 -5.32 5.90 -14.77
C PRO A 118 -4.12 5.34 -14.01
N TRP A 119 -2.95 5.94 -14.28
CA TRP A 119 -1.70 5.67 -13.57
C TRP A 119 -0.80 6.91 -13.54
N GLU A 120 0.12 6.95 -12.58
CA GLU A 120 1.15 7.97 -12.44
C GLU A 120 2.43 7.30 -11.95
N PHE A 121 3.57 7.75 -12.46
CA PHE A 121 4.91 7.41 -12.01
C PHE A 121 5.57 8.67 -11.47
N HIS A 122 6.07 8.64 -10.24
CA HIS A 122 6.77 9.76 -9.62
C HIS A 122 8.19 9.35 -9.29
N LEU A 123 9.16 10.00 -9.92
CA LEU A 123 10.56 10.01 -9.47
C LEU A 123 10.68 11.06 -8.36
N ILE A 124 11.17 10.66 -7.19
CA ILE A 124 11.27 11.49 -5.99
C ILE A 124 12.74 11.63 -5.60
N GLU A 125 13.32 12.81 -5.80
CA GLU A 125 14.69 13.13 -5.42
C GLU A 125 14.80 13.73 -4.00
N GLY A 126 16.03 13.91 -3.52
CA GLY A 126 16.31 14.56 -2.24
C GLY A 126 16.15 13.66 -1.02
N LEU A 127 16.08 12.33 -1.19
CA LEU A 127 16.05 11.38 -0.08
C LEU A 127 17.48 11.22 0.52
N ALA A 128 17.57 11.32 1.84
CA ALA A 128 18.83 11.27 2.56
C ALA A 128 19.58 9.94 2.34
N GLY A 129 20.92 10.02 2.32
CA GLY A 129 21.79 8.84 2.21
C GLY A 129 22.13 8.42 0.78
N ARG A 130 22.21 9.37 -0.17
CA ARG A 130 22.38 9.07 -1.62
C ARG A 130 21.28 8.17 -2.17
N ARG A 131 20.04 8.49 -1.82
CA ARG A 131 18.87 7.71 -2.23
C ARG A 131 17.90 8.56 -3.03
N PHE A 132 17.02 7.88 -3.75
CA PHE A 132 15.81 8.46 -4.34
C PHE A 132 14.66 7.47 -4.13
N ALA A 133 13.44 7.85 -4.47
CA ALA A 133 12.31 6.93 -4.44
C ALA A 133 11.51 6.99 -5.73
N ILE A 134 10.90 5.87 -6.09
CA ILE A 134 9.87 5.79 -7.11
C ILE A 134 8.55 5.52 -6.42
N TYR A 135 7.53 6.31 -6.73
CA TYR A 135 6.15 6.09 -6.31
C TYR A 135 5.28 5.90 -7.55
N VAL A 136 4.68 4.72 -7.71
CA VAL A 136 3.81 4.41 -8.85
C VAL A 136 2.40 4.20 -8.36
N LYS A 137 1.47 5.06 -8.79
CA LYS A 137 0.04 5.02 -8.44
C LYS A 137 -0.74 4.49 -9.64
N MET A 138 -1.71 3.61 -9.41
CA MET A 138 -2.55 3.03 -10.46
C MET A 138 -3.95 2.75 -9.91
N HIS A 139 -4.97 2.88 -10.76
CA HIS A 139 -6.34 2.64 -10.35
C HIS A 139 -6.65 1.13 -10.27
N HIS A 140 -7.33 0.71 -9.20
CA HIS A 140 -7.53 -0.72 -8.89
C HIS A 140 -8.46 -1.44 -9.89
N SER A 141 -9.26 -0.69 -10.67
CA SER A 141 -10.06 -1.26 -11.78
C SER A 141 -9.26 -1.53 -13.06
N LEU A 142 -8.04 -0.98 -13.18
CA LEU A 142 -7.15 -1.25 -14.32
C LEU A 142 -6.32 -2.50 -14.09
N ILE A 143 -5.75 -2.61 -12.89
CA ILE A 143 -4.87 -3.70 -12.49
C ILE A 143 -4.95 -3.91 -10.97
N ASP A 144 -4.89 -5.17 -10.53
CA ASP A 144 -4.78 -5.50 -9.12
C ASP A 144 -3.36 -5.21 -8.58
N GLY A 145 -3.22 -5.06 -7.26
CA GLY A 145 -1.94 -4.64 -6.66
C GLY A 145 -0.79 -5.62 -6.87
N ILE A 146 -1.07 -6.92 -6.81
CA ILE A 146 -0.06 -7.97 -6.99
C ILE A 146 0.43 -7.96 -8.45
N SER A 147 -0.51 -7.91 -9.39
CA SER A 147 -0.22 -7.83 -10.82
C SER A 147 0.53 -6.54 -11.17
N GLY A 148 0.15 -5.42 -10.55
CA GLY A 148 0.79 -4.12 -10.73
C GLY A 148 2.26 -4.15 -10.33
N VAL A 149 2.57 -4.64 -9.13
CA VAL A 149 3.96 -4.75 -8.65
C VAL A 149 4.77 -5.74 -9.49
N ARG A 150 4.21 -6.92 -9.82
CA ARG A 150 4.87 -7.89 -10.71
C ARG A 150 5.21 -7.30 -12.07
N LEU A 151 4.34 -6.46 -12.63
CA LEU A 151 4.59 -5.82 -13.92
C LEU A 151 5.69 -4.75 -13.80
N MET A 152 5.75 -4.01 -12.69
CA MET A 152 6.84 -3.07 -12.43
C MET A 152 8.20 -3.76 -12.27
N ILE A 153 8.25 -4.90 -11.56
CA ILE A 153 9.47 -5.70 -11.38
C ILE A 153 10.08 -6.13 -12.72
N ARG A 154 9.28 -6.29 -13.79
CA ARG A 154 9.80 -6.62 -15.13
C ARG A 154 10.68 -5.54 -15.75
N SER A 155 10.65 -4.31 -15.21
CA SER A 155 11.57 -3.23 -15.58
C SER A 155 12.86 -3.21 -14.75
N MET A 156 13.08 -4.23 -13.92
CA MET A 156 14.24 -4.40 -13.05
C MET A 156 15.00 -5.69 -13.36
N ALA A 157 16.23 -5.82 -12.86
CA ALA A 157 17.05 -7.02 -12.97
C ALA A 157 17.79 -7.34 -11.67
N GLU A 158 18.34 -8.56 -11.57
CA GLU A 158 19.08 -9.04 -10.40
C GLU A 158 20.51 -8.49 -10.30
N SER A 159 21.00 -7.78 -11.33
CA SER A 159 22.28 -7.06 -11.31
C SER A 159 22.13 -5.63 -11.83
N ALA A 160 23.03 -4.75 -11.41
CA ALA A 160 23.07 -3.36 -11.83
C ALA A 160 23.22 -3.25 -13.36
N GLU A 161 24.17 -4.00 -13.93
CA GLU A 161 24.51 -4.00 -15.35
C GLU A 161 23.33 -4.47 -16.21
N ALA A 162 22.69 -5.57 -15.80
CA ALA A 162 21.54 -6.13 -16.51
C ALA A 162 20.32 -5.20 -16.48
N SER A 163 20.25 -4.26 -15.54
CA SER A 163 19.12 -3.32 -15.40
C SER A 163 19.23 -2.04 -16.25
N LEU A 164 20.42 -1.74 -16.79
CA LEU A 164 20.69 -0.48 -17.49
C LEU A 164 19.84 -0.30 -18.76
N GLY A 165 19.64 -1.37 -19.52
CA GLY A 165 18.94 -1.33 -20.81
C GLY A 165 17.47 -1.77 -20.77
N LEU A 166 16.91 -2.07 -19.60
CA LEU A 166 15.56 -2.63 -19.55
C LEU A 166 14.48 -1.62 -19.93
N PRO A 167 13.46 -1.95 -20.71
CA PRO A 167 12.38 -1.01 -20.98
C PRO A 167 11.58 -0.67 -19.71
N PRO A 168 11.00 0.53 -19.62
CA PRO A 168 10.05 0.83 -18.56
C PRO A 168 8.81 -0.08 -18.70
N PHE A 169 8.14 -0.37 -17.59
CA PHE A 169 7.05 -1.37 -17.56
C PHE A 169 5.84 -1.02 -18.44
N TRP A 170 5.68 0.25 -18.82
CA TRP A 170 4.62 0.72 -19.71
C TRP A 170 4.95 0.59 -21.20
N ALA A 171 6.21 0.32 -21.55
CA ALA A 171 6.66 0.17 -22.94
C ALA A 171 7.69 -0.97 -23.07
N PRO A 172 7.33 -2.22 -22.74
CA PRO A 172 8.22 -3.37 -22.86
C PRO A 172 8.59 -3.65 -24.32
N ASP A 173 9.80 -4.17 -24.56
CA ASP A 173 10.26 -4.57 -25.88
C ASP A 173 9.38 -5.67 -26.45
N ALA A 174 9.10 -5.59 -27.76
CA ALA A 174 8.25 -6.55 -28.47
C ALA A 174 8.72 -8.01 -28.30
N VAL A 175 10.03 -8.24 -28.15
CA VAL A 175 10.67 -9.55 -27.96
C VAL A 175 10.32 -10.18 -26.61
N ARG A 176 9.95 -9.38 -25.60
CA ARG A 176 9.63 -9.85 -24.23
C ARG A 176 8.13 -10.01 -23.96
N ARG A 177 7.25 -9.90 -24.98
CA ARG A 177 5.83 -10.27 -24.81
C ARG A 177 5.72 -11.81 -24.83
N PRO A 178 5.24 -12.47 -23.75
CA PRO A 178 4.67 -13.79 -23.92
C PRO A 178 3.51 -13.65 -24.92
N ALA A 179 3.45 -14.54 -25.91
CA ALA A 179 2.37 -14.58 -26.90
C ALA A 179 1.04 -14.90 -26.21
N ARG A 180 0.40 -13.90 -25.59
CA ARG A 180 -0.91 -14.07 -25.00
C ARG A 180 -1.91 -14.10 -26.15
N ARG A 181 -2.54 -15.26 -26.34
CA ARG A 181 -3.64 -15.45 -27.30
C ARG A 181 -4.70 -14.39 -26.99
N ALA A 182 -4.77 -13.33 -27.79
CA ALA A 182 -5.76 -12.29 -27.63
C ALA A 182 -7.13 -12.95 -27.77
N LYS A 183 -7.92 -13.03 -26.68
CA LYS A 183 -9.34 -13.35 -26.83
C LYS A 183 -9.93 -12.24 -27.70
N ALA A 184 -10.65 -12.64 -28.74
CA ALA A 184 -11.25 -11.72 -29.70
C ALA A 184 -12.04 -10.62 -28.96
N PRO A 185 -11.95 -9.35 -29.39
CA PRO A 185 -12.70 -8.27 -28.76
C PRO A 185 -14.19 -8.59 -28.87
N ALA A 186 -14.85 -8.80 -27.72
CA ALA A 186 -16.28 -8.99 -27.68
C ALA A 186 -16.98 -7.66 -28.05
N PRO A 187 -18.00 -7.67 -28.92
CA PRO A 187 -18.71 -6.46 -29.32
C PRO A 187 -19.30 -5.73 -28.10
N ALA A 188 -19.39 -4.40 -28.18
CA ALA A 188 -20.06 -3.59 -27.17
C ALA A 188 -21.54 -4.04 -27.07
N PRO A 189 -22.08 -4.34 -25.88
CA PRO A 189 -23.42 -4.89 -25.77
C PRO A 189 -24.47 -3.83 -26.16
N SER A 190 -25.50 -4.28 -26.88
CA SER A 190 -26.77 -3.56 -27.02
C SER A 190 -27.65 -3.84 -25.80
N PHE A 191 -28.72 -3.06 -25.64
CA PHE A 191 -29.68 -3.20 -24.54
C PHE A 191 -30.28 -4.62 -24.47
N ASP A 192 -30.45 -5.28 -25.63
CA ASP A 192 -31.01 -6.63 -25.74
C ASP A 192 -30.06 -7.71 -25.21
N THR A 193 -28.74 -7.55 -25.41
CA THR A 193 -27.76 -8.50 -24.86
C THR A 193 -27.73 -8.48 -23.34
N LEU A 194 -28.04 -7.32 -22.74
CA LEU A 194 -28.11 -7.11 -21.29
C LEU A 194 -29.36 -7.75 -20.68
N LEU A 195 -30.53 -7.64 -21.32
CA LEU A 195 -31.74 -8.34 -20.92
C LEU A 195 -31.55 -9.87 -21.01
N GLY A 196 -30.82 -10.34 -22.02
CA GLY A 196 -30.38 -11.73 -22.14
C GLY A 196 -29.47 -12.17 -21.00
N THR A 197 -28.42 -11.41 -20.68
CA THR A 197 -27.47 -11.77 -19.60
C THR A 197 -28.04 -11.57 -18.19
N LEU A 198 -28.99 -10.67 -17.99
CA LEU A 198 -29.75 -10.57 -16.73
C LEU A 198 -30.70 -11.75 -16.57
N ARG A 199 -31.36 -12.20 -17.65
CA ARG A 199 -32.21 -13.40 -17.64
C ARG A 199 -31.40 -14.68 -17.46
N GLU A 200 -30.27 -14.81 -18.15
CA GLU A 200 -29.34 -15.93 -17.98
C GLU A 200 -28.59 -15.88 -16.66
N GLY A 201 -28.28 -14.70 -16.13
CA GLY A 201 -27.68 -14.52 -14.80
C GLY A 201 -28.64 -14.87 -13.67
N ILE A 202 -29.93 -14.59 -13.83
CA ILE A 202 -30.99 -15.06 -12.92
C ILE A 202 -31.22 -16.57 -13.09
N GLY A 203 -31.21 -17.08 -14.33
CA GLY A 203 -31.45 -18.50 -14.63
C GLY A 203 -30.30 -19.45 -14.26
N ALA A 204 -29.05 -19.04 -14.46
CA ALA A 204 -27.85 -19.82 -14.12
C ALA A 204 -27.47 -19.75 -12.64
N GLN A 205 -28.03 -18.80 -11.87
CA GLN A 205 -27.83 -18.71 -10.42
C GLN A 205 -28.81 -19.55 -9.60
N VAL A 206 -29.89 -20.08 -10.18
CA VAL A 206 -30.87 -20.93 -9.45
C VAL A 206 -30.20 -22.15 -8.80
N GLY A 207 -29.17 -22.74 -9.43
CA GLY A 207 -28.40 -23.86 -8.86
C GLY A 207 -27.42 -23.48 -7.74
N SER A 208 -27.09 -22.20 -7.59
CA SER A 208 -26.17 -21.69 -6.56
C SER A 208 -26.89 -21.21 -5.31
N VAL A 209 -28.19 -20.87 -5.41
CA VAL A 209 -29.03 -20.41 -4.29
C VAL A 209 -29.05 -21.38 -3.11
N PRO A 210 -29.22 -22.72 -3.28
CA PRO A 210 -29.19 -23.65 -2.16
C PRO A 210 -27.82 -23.72 -1.48
N LYS A 211 -26.74 -23.65 -2.27
CA LYS A 211 -25.34 -23.67 -1.77
C LYS A 211 -25.03 -22.41 -0.96
N ILE A 212 -25.48 -21.26 -1.46
CA ILE A 212 -25.37 -19.95 -0.79
C ILE A 212 -26.20 -19.94 0.50
N ALA A 213 -27.45 -20.38 0.44
CA ALA A 213 -28.32 -20.48 1.62
C ALA A 213 -27.73 -21.44 2.67
N GLY A 214 -27.12 -22.54 2.24
CA GLY A 214 -26.39 -23.46 3.12
C GLY A 214 -25.19 -22.83 3.81
N ALA A 215 -24.39 -22.03 3.10
CA ALA A 215 -23.26 -21.29 3.67
C ALA A 215 -23.72 -20.22 4.68
N PHE A 216 -24.78 -19.46 4.38
CA PHE A 216 -25.39 -18.51 5.32
C PHE A 216 -26.00 -19.20 6.53
N ALA A 217 -26.68 -20.34 6.35
CA ALA A 217 -27.23 -21.12 7.46
C ALA A 217 -26.12 -21.73 8.33
N ALA A 218 -25.00 -22.15 7.74
CA ALA A 218 -23.82 -22.60 8.49
C ALA A 218 -23.19 -21.46 9.29
N MET A 219 -23.08 -20.27 8.71
CA MET A 219 -22.57 -19.07 9.38
C MET A 219 -23.51 -18.61 10.51
N ALA A 220 -24.82 -18.63 10.29
CA ALA A 220 -25.82 -18.32 11.31
C ALA A 220 -25.84 -19.37 12.45
N ARG A 221 -25.69 -20.66 12.13
CA ARG A 221 -25.54 -21.71 13.16
C ARG A 221 -24.24 -21.55 13.96
N ALA A 222 -23.15 -21.13 13.32
CA ALA A 222 -21.90 -20.82 14.01
C ALA A 222 -22.04 -19.59 14.93
N ALA A 223 -22.87 -18.62 14.57
CA ALA A 223 -23.23 -17.47 15.42
C ALA A 223 -24.03 -17.85 16.66
N VAL A 224 -24.95 -18.80 16.52
CA VAL A 224 -25.77 -19.29 17.63
C VAL A 224 -25.02 -20.32 18.49
N GLY A 225 -24.01 -20.99 17.94
CA GLY A 225 -23.23 -22.05 18.59
C GLY A 225 -22.19 -21.59 19.62
N GLY A 226 -22.00 -20.28 19.83
CA GLY A 226 -21.34 -19.74 21.03
C GLY A 226 -19.89 -20.17 21.29
N THR A 227 -19.10 -20.51 20.27
CA THR A 227 -17.66 -20.67 20.47
C THR A 227 -16.97 -19.32 20.33
N ASP A 228 -16.46 -18.75 21.44
CA ASP A 228 -15.78 -17.45 21.56
C ASP A 228 -14.61 -17.22 20.57
N ALA A 229 -14.15 -18.28 19.89
CA ALA A 229 -12.99 -18.24 19.01
C ALA A 229 -13.32 -17.97 17.52
N MET A 230 -14.58 -18.14 17.08
CA MET A 230 -14.97 -17.87 15.69
C MET A 230 -15.44 -16.42 15.54
N THR A 231 -14.64 -15.60 14.86
CA THR A 231 -15.02 -14.22 14.54
C THR A 231 -15.90 -14.19 13.31
N LEU A 232 -17.15 -13.74 13.48
CA LEU A 232 -18.07 -13.60 12.36
C LEU A 232 -17.95 -12.25 11.66
N PRO A 233 -18.05 -12.21 10.32
CA PRO A 233 -18.26 -10.97 9.60
C PRO A 233 -19.39 -10.14 10.22
N PHE A 234 -19.18 -8.83 10.36
CA PHE A 234 -20.15 -7.85 10.90
C PHE A 234 -20.39 -7.89 12.42
N GLU A 235 -19.66 -8.71 13.16
CA GLU A 235 -19.64 -8.68 14.63
C GLU A 235 -18.47 -7.89 15.24
N ALA A 236 -17.64 -7.29 14.38
CA ALA A 236 -16.52 -6.47 14.79
C ALA A 236 -16.96 -5.33 15.74
N PRO A 237 -16.21 -5.03 16.81
CA PRO A 237 -16.55 -3.95 17.72
C PRO A 237 -16.54 -2.61 16.98
N ARG A 238 -17.36 -1.65 17.45
CA ARG A 238 -17.22 -0.26 17.00
C ARG A 238 -15.87 0.27 17.50
N SER A 239 -15.13 0.91 16.60
CA SER A 239 -13.82 1.50 16.89
C SER A 239 -13.70 2.84 16.15
N SER A 240 -12.80 3.71 16.61
CA SER A 240 -12.39 4.94 15.92
C SER A 240 -11.89 4.67 14.49
N LEU A 241 -11.46 3.43 14.20
CA LEU A 241 -11.02 2.98 12.89
C LEU A 241 -12.16 2.80 11.85
N ASN A 242 -13.43 2.83 12.26
CA ASN A 242 -14.56 2.41 11.41
C ASN A 242 -15.58 3.51 11.12
N GLY A 243 -15.19 4.76 11.30
CA GLY A 243 -16.00 5.93 10.94
C GLY A 243 -15.98 6.24 9.43
N ARG A 244 -16.57 7.39 9.07
CA ARG A 244 -16.35 7.98 7.75
C ARG A 244 -14.95 8.54 7.62
N VAL A 245 -14.43 8.45 6.40
CA VAL A 245 -13.12 8.98 6.01
C VAL A 245 -13.29 10.20 5.11
N ARG A 246 -12.23 11.00 5.01
CA ARG A 246 -12.08 12.07 4.02
C ARG A 246 -10.96 11.72 3.04
N GLY A 247 -10.81 12.50 1.97
CA GLY A 247 -9.80 12.25 0.93
C GLY A 247 -8.33 12.34 1.38
N GLN A 248 -8.03 13.02 2.49
CA GLN A 248 -6.64 13.19 2.95
C GLN A 248 -6.12 11.91 3.62
N ARG A 249 -4.90 11.52 3.25
CA ARG A 249 -4.22 10.31 3.73
C ARG A 249 -3.07 10.66 4.67
N ARG A 250 -2.69 9.68 5.49
CA ARG A 250 -1.38 9.56 6.14
C ARG A 250 -0.80 8.22 5.74
N VAL A 251 0.53 8.20 5.57
CA VAL A 251 1.30 7.01 5.25
C VAL A 251 2.44 6.91 6.24
N ALA A 252 2.70 5.69 6.71
CA ALA A 252 3.89 5.32 7.46
C ALA A 252 4.41 3.97 6.97
N THR A 253 5.72 3.76 7.09
CA THR A 253 6.39 2.56 6.61
C THR A 253 7.25 1.95 7.70
N LEU A 254 7.42 0.63 7.66
CA LEU A 254 8.30 -0.12 8.55
C LEU A 254 8.90 -1.29 7.77
N GLN A 255 10.22 -1.46 7.84
CA GLN A 255 10.91 -2.61 7.29
C GLN A 255 11.35 -3.54 8.43
N VAL A 256 10.99 -4.81 8.32
CA VAL A 256 11.32 -5.85 9.32
C VAL A 256 12.11 -6.98 8.67
N PRO A 257 13.25 -7.41 9.23
CA PRO A 257 13.92 -8.62 8.74
C PRO A 257 13.02 -9.87 8.89
N ILE A 258 12.77 -10.59 7.80
CA ILE A 258 12.00 -11.85 7.82
C ILE A 258 12.59 -12.88 8.80
N PRO A 259 13.93 -13.03 8.94
CA PRO A 259 14.49 -13.98 9.91
C PRO A 259 13.99 -13.77 11.34
N ARG A 260 13.79 -12.52 11.78
CA ARG A 260 13.24 -12.19 13.10
C ARG A 260 11.83 -12.74 13.26
N LEU A 261 10.96 -12.45 12.29
CA LEU A 261 9.57 -12.95 12.29
C LEU A 261 9.50 -14.48 12.21
N ARG A 262 10.38 -15.12 11.44
CA ARG A 262 10.46 -16.59 11.34
C ARG A 262 10.94 -17.22 12.65
N ALA A 263 11.87 -16.60 13.36
CA ALA A 263 12.33 -17.09 14.66
C ALA A 263 11.19 -17.09 15.69
N ILE A 264 10.38 -16.02 15.72
CA ILE A 264 9.16 -15.96 16.55
C ILE A 264 8.18 -17.06 16.13
N ALA A 265 7.93 -17.21 14.83
CA ALA A 265 7.00 -18.21 14.32
C ALA A 265 7.43 -19.64 14.71
N GLN A 266 8.72 -19.95 14.60
CA GLN A 266 9.29 -21.23 15.02
C GLN A 266 9.19 -21.44 16.54
N GLY A 267 9.58 -20.45 17.34
CA GLY A 267 9.55 -20.54 18.80
C GLY A 267 8.13 -20.64 19.38
N ALA A 268 7.12 -20.17 18.65
CA ALA A 268 5.71 -20.26 19.03
C ALA A 268 4.94 -21.39 18.31
N GLY A 269 5.59 -22.12 17.39
CA GLY A 269 4.94 -23.20 16.61
C GLY A 269 3.81 -22.71 15.69
N CYS A 270 3.93 -21.51 15.11
CA CYS A 270 2.90 -20.89 14.26
C CYS A 270 3.44 -20.45 12.89
N THR A 271 2.58 -19.83 12.06
CA THR A 271 2.98 -19.34 10.73
C THR A 271 3.43 -17.88 10.77
N LEU A 272 4.20 -17.47 9.75
CA LEU A 272 4.60 -16.07 9.58
C LEU A 272 3.40 -15.11 9.58
N ASN A 273 2.29 -15.49 8.94
CA ASN A 273 1.06 -14.68 8.88
C ASN A 273 0.42 -14.49 10.27
N ASP A 274 0.54 -15.47 11.17
CA ASP A 274 0.02 -15.34 12.53
C ASP A 274 0.86 -14.34 13.35
N VAL A 275 2.19 -14.37 13.17
CA VAL A 275 3.11 -13.38 13.75
C VAL A 275 2.81 -11.98 13.21
N VAL A 276 2.65 -11.82 11.90
CA VAL A 276 2.29 -10.53 11.27
C VAL A 276 0.97 -9.98 11.83
N LEU A 277 -0.04 -10.84 11.97
CA LEU A 277 -1.33 -10.40 12.51
C LEU A 277 -1.25 -10.02 13.99
N SER A 278 -0.50 -10.78 14.79
CA SER A 278 -0.23 -10.49 16.20
C SER A 278 0.56 -9.19 16.39
N LEU A 279 1.57 -8.96 15.55
CA LEU A 279 2.37 -7.74 15.50
C LEU A 279 1.48 -6.51 15.23
N CYS A 280 0.64 -6.58 14.21
CA CYS A 280 -0.34 -5.53 13.91
C CYS A 280 -1.33 -5.33 15.07
N GLY A 281 -1.75 -6.41 15.72
CA GLY A 281 -2.66 -6.37 16.87
C GLY A 281 -2.06 -5.67 18.08
N GLY A 282 -0.80 -6.00 18.44
CA GLY A 282 -0.11 -5.33 19.53
C GLY A 282 0.19 -3.87 19.23
N ALA A 283 0.58 -3.53 18.00
CA ALA A 283 0.77 -2.15 17.58
C ALA A 283 -0.52 -1.32 17.68
N LEU A 284 -1.65 -1.88 17.21
CA LEU A 284 -2.97 -1.24 17.32
C LEU A 284 -3.45 -1.13 18.75
N ARG A 285 -3.22 -2.15 19.58
CA ARG A 285 -3.55 -2.10 21.01
C ARG A 285 -2.84 -0.92 21.65
N ARG A 286 -1.51 -0.83 21.52
CA ARG A 286 -0.72 0.28 22.10
C ARG A 286 -1.22 1.64 21.60
N PHE A 287 -1.43 1.76 20.30
CA PHE A 287 -1.96 2.99 19.69
C PHE A 287 -3.32 3.42 20.26
N LEU A 288 -4.27 2.48 20.38
CA LEU A 288 -5.62 2.79 20.86
C LEU A 288 -5.70 2.95 22.38
N VAL A 289 -4.80 2.31 23.14
CA VAL A 289 -4.64 2.56 24.58
C VAL A 289 -4.14 3.97 24.82
N GLU A 290 -3.10 4.40 24.09
CA GLU A 290 -2.59 5.78 24.17
C GLU A 290 -3.65 6.83 23.83
N ASP A 291 -4.52 6.52 22.87
CA ASP A 291 -5.61 7.40 22.43
C ASP A 291 -6.85 7.31 23.34
N GLY A 292 -6.89 6.35 24.28
CA GLY A 292 -8.05 6.11 25.16
C GLY A 292 -9.28 5.57 24.42
N THR A 293 -9.10 4.97 23.25
CA THR A 293 -10.18 4.52 22.35
C THR A 293 -10.20 3.00 22.10
N LEU A 294 -9.39 2.22 22.82
CA LEU A 294 -9.39 0.75 22.73
C LEU A 294 -10.77 0.18 23.10
N PRO A 295 -11.44 -0.58 22.21
CA PRO A 295 -12.70 -1.24 22.57
C PRO A 295 -12.49 -2.36 23.59
N GLY A 296 -13.52 -2.65 24.38
CA GLY A 296 -13.50 -3.76 25.35
C GLY A 296 -13.51 -5.17 24.73
N ARG A 297 -13.78 -5.30 23.43
CA ARG A 297 -13.65 -6.55 22.66
C ARG A 297 -12.49 -6.43 21.68
N ALA A 298 -11.83 -7.57 21.39
CA ALA A 298 -10.81 -7.65 20.35
C ALA A 298 -11.23 -7.01 19.01
N LEU A 299 -10.33 -6.23 18.40
CA LEU A 299 -10.43 -5.86 17.00
C LEU A 299 -10.29 -7.09 16.11
N THR A 300 -10.87 -6.99 14.92
CA THR A 300 -10.85 -8.04 13.90
C THR A 300 -10.20 -7.56 12.62
N ALA A 301 -9.43 -8.42 11.97
CA ALA A 301 -8.79 -8.15 10.70
C ALA A 301 -9.48 -8.89 9.56
N GLY A 302 -9.73 -8.18 8.46
CA GLY A 302 -10.02 -8.80 7.16
C GLY A 302 -8.70 -9.16 6.48
N VAL A 303 -8.48 -10.45 6.27
CA VAL A 303 -7.25 -10.96 5.65
C VAL A 303 -7.59 -11.53 4.27
N PRO A 304 -7.14 -10.89 3.19
CA PRO A 304 -7.23 -11.44 1.83
C PRO A 304 -6.52 -12.79 1.73
N VAL A 305 -7.17 -13.79 1.14
CA VAL A 305 -6.54 -15.04 0.75
C VAL A 305 -6.76 -15.30 -0.75
N SER A 306 -5.68 -15.66 -1.44
CA SER A 306 -5.72 -15.96 -2.87
C SER A 306 -6.53 -17.22 -3.12
N VAL A 307 -7.41 -17.17 -4.12
CA VAL A 307 -8.16 -18.35 -4.60
C VAL A 307 -7.68 -18.80 -5.99
N ARG A 308 -6.58 -18.24 -6.51
CA ARG A 308 -6.04 -18.61 -7.82
C ARG A 308 -5.27 -19.94 -7.76
N PRO A 309 -5.38 -20.77 -8.82
CA PRO A 309 -4.41 -21.82 -9.10
C PRO A 309 -2.98 -21.25 -9.17
N ALA A 310 -1.98 -22.02 -8.76
CA ALA A 310 -0.58 -21.57 -8.73
C ALA A 310 0.02 -21.33 -10.13
N ASP A 311 -0.64 -21.81 -11.18
CA ASP A 311 -0.24 -21.82 -12.59
C ASP A 311 -0.92 -20.74 -13.47
N ASP A 312 -1.79 -19.89 -12.90
CA ASP A 312 -2.49 -18.84 -13.66
C ASP A 312 -1.82 -17.45 -13.52
N GLU A 313 -1.21 -16.96 -14.62
CA GLU A 313 -0.62 -15.62 -14.74
C GLU A 313 -1.62 -14.50 -15.10
N GLY A 314 -2.93 -14.72 -14.98
CA GLY A 314 -3.96 -13.73 -15.27
C GLY A 314 -3.84 -12.43 -14.44
N THR A 315 -4.44 -11.34 -14.93
CA THR A 315 -4.36 -9.99 -14.33
C THR A 315 -5.65 -9.56 -13.60
N GLY A 316 -6.54 -10.50 -13.25
CA GLY A 316 -7.88 -10.20 -12.71
C GLY A 316 -8.07 -10.61 -11.25
N ASN A 317 -8.71 -9.76 -10.45
CA ASN A 317 -8.92 -9.98 -9.01
C ASN A 317 -9.61 -11.34 -8.70
N ALA A 318 -8.94 -12.21 -7.92
CA ALA A 318 -9.46 -13.49 -7.46
C ALA A 318 -9.01 -13.73 -6.01
N ILE A 319 -9.67 -13.02 -5.10
CA ILE A 319 -9.35 -12.93 -3.67
C ILE A 319 -10.65 -13.16 -2.89
N THR A 320 -10.61 -13.95 -1.82
CA THR A 320 -11.66 -13.96 -0.77
C THR A 320 -11.09 -13.39 0.53
N PHE A 321 -11.93 -13.15 1.53
CA PHE A 321 -11.53 -12.66 2.84
C PHE A 321 -11.81 -13.70 3.92
N ILE A 322 -10.84 -13.91 4.81
CA ILE A 322 -11.10 -14.49 6.13
C ILE A 322 -11.16 -13.35 7.16
N VAL A 323 -11.94 -13.54 8.22
CA VAL A 323 -11.98 -12.62 9.36
C VAL A 323 -11.34 -13.31 10.55
N ALA A 324 -10.36 -12.66 11.17
CA ALA A 324 -9.66 -13.19 12.34
C ALA A 324 -9.55 -12.14 13.44
N SER A 325 -9.62 -12.58 14.69
CA SER A 325 -9.33 -11.73 15.85
C SER A 325 -7.85 -11.33 15.85
N MET A 326 -7.59 -10.08 16.22
CA MET A 326 -6.26 -9.54 16.48
C MET A 326 -5.89 -9.61 17.97
N ALA A 327 -6.81 -10.11 18.81
CA ALA A 327 -6.68 -10.22 20.27
C ALA A 327 -6.14 -8.94 20.93
N THR A 328 -6.66 -7.78 20.51
CA THR A 328 -6.23 -6.46 21.02
C THR A 328 -6.69 -6.18 22.44
N ASP A 329 -7.61 -6.99 22.97
CA ASP A 329 -8.04 -7.01 24.38
C ASP A 329 -7.04 -7.75 25.29
N VAL A 330 -6.20 -8.62 24.73
CA VAL A 330 -5.13 -9.32 25.45
C VAL A 330 -3.88 -8.45 25.58
N GLU A 331 -3.37 -8.28 26.80
CA GLU A 331 -2.19 -7.45 27.09
C GLU A 331 -0.86 -8.13 26.73
N GLY A 332 -0.65 -9.35 27.21
CA GLY A 332 0.60 -10.09 27.01
C GLY A 332 0.83 -10.49 25.55
N ALA A 333 2.06 -10.31 25.06
CA ALA A 333 2.40 -10.54 23.65
C ALA A 333 2.32 -12.02 23.25
N ARG A 334 2.77 -12.93 24.11
CA ARG A 334 2.72 -14.38 23.86
C ARG A 334 1.27 -14.90 23.90
N GLU A 335 0.47 -14.43 24.84
CA GLU A 335 -0.95 -14.77 24.99
C GLU A 335 -1.76 -14.25 23.79
N ARG A 336 -1.49 -13.01 23.37
CA ARG A 336 -2.09 -12.43 22.16
C ARG A 336 -1.73 -13.24 20.91
N LEU A 337 -0.46 -13.62 20.74
CA LEU A 337 -0.05 -14.48 19.62
C LEU A 337 -0.80 -15.82 19.64
N ALA A 338 -0.91 -16.48 20.79
CA ALA A 338 -1.64 -17.74 20.91
C ALA A 338 -3.13 -17.59 20.56
N ALA A 339 -3.78 -16.52 21.02
CA ALA A 339 -5.18 -16.21 20.70
C ALA A 339 -5.39 -15.93 19.20
N VAL A 340 -4.46 -15.18 18.59
CA VAL A 340 -4.46 -14.93 17.15
C VAL A 340 -4.33 -16.25 16.36
N VAL A 341 -3.39 -17.13 16.75
CA VAL A 341 -3.20 -18.44 16.11
C VAL A 341 -4.46 -19.30 16.19
N ALA A 342 -5.14 -19.31 17.35
CA ALA A 342 -6.40 -20.04 17.50
C ALA A 342 -7.48 -19.48 16.56
N SER A 343 -7.62 -18.16 16.47
CA SER A 343 -8.59 -17.50 15.61
C SER A 343 -8.31 -17.73 14.11
N THR A 344 -7.06 -17.57 13.67
CA THR A 344 -6.70 -17.77 12.25
C THR A 344 -6.85 -19.23 11.82
N LYS A 345 -6.57 -20.19 12.70
CA LYS A 345 -6.77 -21.63 12.40
C LYS A 345 -8.24 -21.95 12.11
N LEU A 346 -9.17 -21.42 12.92
CA LEU A 346 -10.61 -21.61 12.69
C LEU A 346 -11.08 -20.91 11.41
N ALA A 347 -10.65 -19.67 11.19
CA ALA A 347 -11.03 -18.90 10.01
C ALA A 347 -10.54 -19.55 8.70
N LYS A 348 -9.30 -20.06 8.69
CA LYS A 348 -8.73 -20.81 7.56
C LYS A 348 -9.46 -22.13 7.33
N ALA A 349 -9.77 -22.88 8.38
CA ALA A 349 -10.50 -24.14 8.27
C ALA A 349 -11.88 -23.93 7.64
N HIS A 350 -12.61 -22.89 8.04
CA HIS A 350 -13.89 -22.53 7.42
C HIS A 350 -13.74 -22.19 5.93
N ALA A 351 -12.79 -21.33 5.57
CA ALA A 351 -12.54 -20.96 4.18
C ALA A 351 -12.20 -22.16 3.29
N GLN A 352 -11.50 -23.17 3.82
CA GLN A 352 -11.16 -24.40 3.10
C GLN A 352 -12.36 -25.32 2.84
N THR A 353 -13.49 -25.16 3.54
CA THR A 353 -14.72 -25.94 3.28
C THR A 353 -15.51 -25.44 2.08
N LEU A 354 -15.21 -24.25 1.56
CA LEU A 354 -15.97 -23.63 0.49
C LEU A 354 -15.62 -24.24 -0.88
N PRO A 355 -16.61 -24.65 -1.70
CA PRO A 355 -16.37 -25.12 -3.06
C PRO A 355 -15.72 -24.03 -3.93
N ARG A 356 -14.68 -24.38 -4.68
CA ARG A 356 -13.88 -23.42 -5.47
C ARG A 356 -14.71 -22.67 -6.52
N ASP A 357 -15.67 -23.36 -7.15
CA ASP A 357 -16.61 -22.81 -8.12
C ASP A 357 -17.59 -21.79 -7.50
N ALA A 358 -17.78 -21.83 -6.18
CA ALA A 358 -18.66 -20.93 -5.43
C ALA A 358 -17.92 -19.75 -4.78
N MET A 359 -16.60 -19.64 -4.90
CA MET A 359 -15.81 -18.64 -4.16
C MET A 359 -16.08 -17.20 -4.60
N THR A 360 -16.16 -16.96 -5.91
CA THR A 360 -16.49 -15.63 -6.45
C THR A 360 -17.89 -15.16 -6.02
N PRO A 361 -18.98 -15.94 -6.22
CA PRO A 361 -20.29 -15.52 -5.75
C PRO A 361 -20.38 -15.43 -4.22
N TYR A 362 -19.69 -16.30 -3.47
CA TYR A 362 -19.57 -16.19 -2.01
C TYR A 362 -18.93 -14.85 -1.60
N THR A 363 -17.80 -14.50 -2.21
CA THR A 363 -17.08 -13.26 -1.90
C THR A 363 -17.92 -12.04 -2.24
N MET A 364 -18.60 -12.04 -3.40
CA MET A 364 -19.48 -10.94 -3.79
C MET A 364 -20.62 -10.75 -2.79
N LEU A 365 -21.21 -11.84 -2.32
CA LEU A 365 -22.31 -11.79 -1.37
C LEU A 365 -21.84 -11.40 0.03
N LEU A 366 -20.65 -11.83 0.45
CA LEU A 366 -20.00 -11.40 1.68
C LEU A 366 -19.68 -9.89 1.66
N MET A 367 -19.24 -9.37 0.52
CA MET A 367 -18.89 -7.95 0.33
C MET A 367 -20.10 -7.05 0.07
N ALA A 368 -21.22 -7.60 -0.41
CA ALA A 368 -22.38 -6.83 -0.85
C ALA A 368 -22.92 -5.83 0.21
N PRO A 369 -23.09 -6.19 1.50
CA PRO A 369 -23.53 -5.23 2.51
C PRO A 369 -22.54 -4.07 2.69
N SER A 370 -21.23 -4.35 2.67
CA SER A 370 -20.18 -3.34 2.74
C SER A 370 -20.20 -2.42 1.51
N MET A 371 -20.41 -2.98 0.32
CA MET A 371 -20.56 -2.19 -0.92
C MET A 371 -21.80 -1.29 -0.88
N VAL A 372 -22.97 -1.82 -0.50
CA VAL A 372 -24.20 -1.03 -0.34
C VAL A 372 -24.01 0.08 0.70
N SER A 373 -23.33 -0.21 1.80
CA SER A 373 -23.00 0.80 2.81
C SER A 373 -22.12 1.92 2.21
N MET A 374 -21.10 1.58 1.42
CA MET A 374 -20.24 2.57 0.77
C MET A 374 -20.98 3.45 -0.25
N LEU A 375 -21.96 2.89 -0.97
CA LEU A 375 -22.76 3.60 -1.99
C LEU A 375 -23.89 4.46 -1.42
N THR A 376 -24.15 4.36 -0.12
CA THR A 376 -25.23 5.09 0.55
C THR A 376 -24.67 5.97 1.66
N PRO A 377 -25.47 6.88 2.24
CA PRO A 377 -25.06 7.63 3.43
C PRO A 377 -24.71 6.76 4.66
N LEU A 378 -24.94 5.44 4.61
CA LEU A 378 -24.65 4.50 5.69
C LEU A 378 -23.16 4.16 5.84
N GLY A 379 -22.31 4.52 4.87
CA GLY A 379 -20.87 4.27 4.90
C GLY A 379 -20.25 4.79 6.20
N GLY A 380 -19.55 3.91 6.93
CA GLY A 380 -18.92 4.25 8.21
C GLY A 380 -19.89 4.57 9.37
N ARG A 381 -21.18 4.22 9.24
CA ARG A 381 -22.21 4.38 10.29
C ARG A 381 -22.76 3.04 10.79
N VAL A 382 -22.61 1.98 9.99
CA VAL A 382 -23.02 0.62 10.33
C VAL A 382 -21.86 -0.13 10.99
N ARG A 383 -22.16 -1.29 11.59
CA ARG A 383 -21.10 -2.16 12.11
C ARG A 383 -20.22 -2.63 10.94
N PRO A 384 -18.88 -2.51 11.06
CA PRO A 384 -17.99 -2.89 9.98
C PRO A 384 -17.91 -4.42 9.90
N MET A 385 -17.61 -4.94 8.71
CA MET A 385 -17.38 -6.37 8.53
C MET A 385 -16.18 -6.87 9.36
N PHE A 386 -15.13 -6.06 9.38
CA PHE A 386 -13.92 -6.20 10.19
C PHE A 386 -13.34 -4.81 10.47
N ASN A 387 -12.49 -4.65 11.48
CA ASN A 387 -12.00 -3.32 11.88
C ASN A 387 -10.91 -2.76 10.96
N VAL A 388 -10.05 -3.62 10.43
CA VAL A 388 -8.88 -3.24 9.64
C VAL A 388 -8.58 -4.31 8.59
N THR A 389 -8.08 -3.91 7.42
CA THR A 389 -7.53 -4.87 6.46
C THR A 389 -6.06 -5.11 6.79
N VAL A 390 -5.66 -6.39 6.90
CA VAL A 390 -4.25 -6.79 7.00
C VAL A 390 -3.93 -7.71 5.82
N SER A 391 -3.07 -7.25 4.92
CA SER A 391 -2.67 -8.00 3.73
C SER A 391 -1.17 -8.27 3.72
N ASN A 392 -0.79 -9.49 3.32
CA ASN A 392 0.60 -9.90 3.14
C ASN A 392 0.79 -10.43 1.73
N VAL A 393 1.63 -9.75 0.95
CA VAL A 393 1.89 -10.04 -0.46
C VAL A 393 3.30 -10.62 -0.61
N PRO A 394 3.45 -11.76 -1.31
CA PRO A 394 4.77 -12.26 -1.66
C PRO A 394 5.39 -11.39 -2.76
N GLY A 395 6.57 -10.83 -2.48
CA GLY A 395 7.44 -10.19 -3.46
C GLY A 395 8.76 -10.95 -3.67
N PRO A 396 9.70 -10.40 -4.46
CA PRO A 396 10.96 -11.04 -4.82
C PRO A 396 11.84 -11.39 -3.62
N ASP A 397 12.49 -12.55 -3.66
CA ASP A 397 13.44 -13.01 -2.65
C ASP A 397 14.88 -12.57 -2.94
N VAL A 398 15.17 -12.11 -4.15
CA VAL A 398 16.47 -11.59 -4.57
C VAL A 398 16.50 -10.06 -4.64
N PRO A 399 17.67 -9.42 -4.41
CA PRO A 399 17.87 -8.01 -4.69
C PRO A 399 17.61 -7.67 -6.15
N LEU A 400 17.08 -6.48 -6.39
CA LEU A 400 16.73 -5.98 -7.72
C LEU A 400 17.34 -4.59 -7.94
N TYR A 401 17.58 -4.27 -9.20
CA TYR A 401 18.17 -3.04 -9.65
C TYR A 401 17.34 -2.43 -10.76
N PHE A 402 17.26 -1.10 -10.77
CA PHE A 402 16.59 -0.30 -11.77
C PHE A 402 17.57 0.75 -12.29
N ARG A 403 17.99 0.64 -13.56
CA ARG A 403 18.96 1.57 -14.17
C ARG A 403 20.26 1.70 -13.36
N GLY A 404 20.76 0.58 -12.87
CA GLY A 404 21.94 0.48 -12.01
C GLY A 404 21.65 0.77 -10.54
N ALA A 405 20.56 1.46 -10.19
CA ALA A 405 20.21 1.79 -8.82
C ALA A 405 19.63 0.58 -8.08
N ARG A 406 20.10 0.31 -6.86
CA ARG A 406 19.66 -0.83 -6.06
C ARG A 406 18.36 -0.53 -5.35
N LEU A 407 17.35 -1.38 -5.51
CA LEU A 407 16.10 -1.30 -4.77
C LEU A 407 16.32 -1.69 -3.29
N GLU A 408 15.78 -0.91 -2.36
CA GLU A 408 15.95 -1.12 -0.92
C GLU A 408 14.73 -1.77 -0.25
N ALA A 409 13.54 -1.43 -0.73
CA ALA A 409 12.28 -1.88 -0.15
C ALA A 409 11.14 -1.73 -1.16
N ILE A 410 10.09 -2.52 -0.98
CA ILE A 410 8.82 -2.36 -1.69
C ILE A 410 7.73 -2.15 -0.64
N TYR A 411 7.16 -0.94 -0.58
CA TYR A 411 6.06 -0.61 0.33
C TYR A 411 4.74 -0.51 -0.44
N PRO A 412 3.79 -1.43 -0.21
CA PRO A 412 2.50 -1.43 -0.89
C PRO A 412 1.53 -0.42 -0.26
N ILE A 413 1.33 0.72 -0.92
CA ILE A 413 0.42 1.77 -0.46
C ILE A 413 -1.01 1.45 -0.92
N SER A 414 -1.79 0.90 0.00
CA SER A 414 -3.15 0.42 -0.25
C SER A 414 -4.22 1.50 -0.08
N LEU A 415 -5.47 1.16 -0.35
CA LEU A 415 -6.63 2.03 -0.25
C LEU A 415 -7.37 1.91 1.09
N ILE A 416 -8.19 2.93 1.39
CA ILE A 416 -9.10 2.96 2.53
C ILE A 416 -10.50 3.34 2.06
N SER A 417 -11.52 2.99 2.85
CA SER A 417 -12.92 3.27 2.53
C SER A 417 -13.71 3.72 3.75
N HIS A 418 -14.95 4.16 3.54
CA HIS A 418 -15.85 4.42 4.66
C HIS A 418 -16.06 3.13 5.47
N GLY A 419 -15.86 3.20 6.78
CA GLY A 419 -15.90 2.00 7.64
C GLY A 419 -14.54 1.29 7.80
N LEU A 420 -13.52 1.66 7.03
CA LEU A 420 -12.16 1.10 7.10
C LEU A 420 -11.14 2.24 6.96
N ALA A 421 -10.95 3.00 8.04
CA ALA A 421 -10.09 4.18 8.05
C ALA A 421 -8.59 3.85 8.06
N LEU A 422 -8.22 2.58 8.27
CA LEU A 422 -6.86 2.06 8.27
C LEU A 422 -6.76 0.84 7.35
N ASN A 423 -5.66 0.77 6.61
CA ASN A 423 -5.22 -0.41 5.90
C ASN A 423 -3.74 -0.67 6.24
N ILE A 424 -3.42 -1.92 6.55
CA ILE A 424 -2.06 -2.38 6.78
C ILE A 424 -1.74 -3.41 5.72
N THR A 425 -0.83 -3.07 4.80
CA THR A 425 -0.37 -4.00 3.77
C THR A 425 1.12 -4.19 3.92
N CYS A 426 1.60 -5.42 3.79
CA CYS A 426 3.01 -5.72 3.80
C CYS A 426 3.41 -6.54 2.57
N GLU A 427 4.65 -6.36 2.12
CA GLU A 427 5.21 -7.08 0.99
C GLU A 427 6.62 -7.57 1.31
N SER A 428 6.91 -8.83 1.00
CA SER A 428 8.25 -9.39 1.20
C SER A 428 9.19 -8.93 0.09
N TYR A 429 10.42 -8.54 0.45
CA TYR A 429 11.46 -8.19 -0.51
C TYR A 429 12.85 -8.52 0.05
N ALA A 430 13.63 -9.31 -0.68
CA ALA A 430 15.06 -9.56 -0.40
C ALA A 430 15.39 -9.82 1.09
N GLY A 431 14.64 -10.73 1.73
CA GLY A 431 14.83 -11.09 3.14
C GLY A 431 14.18 -10.15 4.18
N THR A 432 13.44 -9.14 3.73
CA THR A 432 12.68 -8.20 4.58
C THR A 432 11.18 -8.29 4.30
N LEU A 433 10.36 -7.92 5.28
CA LEU A 433 8.93 -7.71 5.16
C LEU A 433 8.65 -6.23 5.40
N ASN A 434 8.11 -5.57 4.38
CA ASN A 434 7.95 -4.12 4.34
C ASN A 434 6.49 -3.76 4.54
N PHE A 435 6.17 -3.15 5.66
CA PHE A 435 4.83 -2.72 6.04
C PHE A 435 4.57 -1.29 5.57
N ALA A 436 3.37 -1.06 5.06
CA ALA A 436 2.79 0.24 4.82
C ALA A 436 1.47 0.37 5.61
N PHE A 437 1.40 1.41 6.42
CA PHE A 437 0.20 1.82 7.13
C PHE A 437 -0.40 2.99 6.38
N VAL A 438 -1.59 2.81 5.81
CA VAL A 438 -2.32 3.87 5.11
C VAL A 438 -3.61 4.15 5.85
N GLY A 439 -3.83 5.41 6.21
CA GLY A 439 -5.05 5.77 6.92
C GLY A 439 -5.56 7.17 6.64
N CYS A 440 -6.81 7.40 7.03
CA CYS A 440 -7.45 8.70 6.93
C CYS A 440 -6.74 9.68 7.86
N ARG A 441 -6.29 10.82 7.31
CA ARG A 441 -5.51 11.82 8.06
C ARG A 441 -6.24 12.33 9.31
N ASP A 442 -7.55 12.46 9.21
CA ASP A 442 -8.41 13.08 10.23
C ASP A 442 -8.97 12.02 11.20
N ALA A 443 -9.25 10.81 10.73
CA ALA A 443 -9.76 9.74 11.59
C ALA A 443 -8.67 9.05 12.40
N ILE A 444 -7.41 9.09 11.94
CA ILE A 444 -6.26 8.46 12.60
C ILE A 444 -5.16 9.51 12.76
N PRO A 445 -5.32 10.45 13.71
CA PRO A 445 -4.26 11.41 14.02
C PRO A 445 -3.00 10.66 14.46
N HIS A 446 -1.83 11.17 14.09
CA HIS A 446 -0.54 10.56 14.45
C HIS A 446 -0.34 9.10 14.01
N LEU A 447 -0.99 8.67 12.91
CA LEU A 447 -0.85 7.32 12.31
C LEU A 447 0.59 6.80 12.26
N GLN A 448 1.59 7.68 12.09
CA GLN A 448 3.01 7.32 12.09
C GLN A 448 3.47 6.55 13.33
N LYS A 449 2.81 6.74 14.48
CA LYS A 449 3.08 5.99 15.71
C LYS A 449 2.88 4.48 15.53
N LEU A 450 1.99 4.03 14.63
CA LEU A 450 1.77 2.59 14.39
C LEU A 450 3.04 1.89 13.90
N ALA A 451 3.88 2.55 13.10
CA ALA A 451 5.14 1.98 12.66
C ALA A 451 6.14 1.82 13.82
N VAL A 452 6.16 2.78 14.75
CA VAL A 452 6.98 2.70 15.98
C VAL A 452 6.46 1.60 16.89
N HIS A 453 5.15 1.59 17.16
CA HIS A 453 4.50 0.60 18.01
C HIS A 453 4.62 -0.82 17.46
N ALA A 454 4.65 -1.00 16.14
CA ALA A 454 4.95 -2.27 15.51
C ALA A 454 6.41 -2.69 15.73
N GLY A 455 7.37 -1.75 15.68
CA GLY A 455 8.76 -2.04 16.06
C GLY A 455 8.88 -2.50 17.52
N ASP A 456 8.26 -1.78 18.44
CA ASP A 456 8.29 -2.11 19.88
C ASP A 456 7.56 -3.43 20.18
N GLU A 457 6.51 -3.73 19.41
CA GLU A 457 5.77 -4.98 19.52
C GLU A 457 6.55 -6.18 18.98
N LEU A 458 7.34 -5.98 17.92
CA LEU A 458 8.27 -7.01 17.43
C LEU A 458 9.26 -7.41 18.52
N ASP A 459 9.89 -6.41 19.16
CA ASP A 459 10.85 -6.65 20.24
C ASP A 459 10.18 -7.36 21.44
N ALA A 460 8.94 -7.00 21.77
CA ALA A 460 8.17 -7.65 22.83
C ALA A 460 7.81 -9.11 22.50
N LEU A 461 7.41 -9.40 21.25
CA LEU A 461 7.12 -10.77 20.80
C LEU A 461 8.37 -11.65 20.83
N GLU A 462 9.52 -11.13 20.38
CA GLU A 462 10.79 -11.86 20.45
C GLU A 462 11.15 -12.21 21.89
N ALA A 463 11.11 -11.23 22.80
CA ALA A 463 11.42 -11.45 24.21
C ALA A 463 10.45 -12.45 24.87
N ALA A 464 9.16 -12.37 24.55
CA ALA A 464 8.13 -13.24 25.14
C ALA A 464 8.17 -14.68 24.59
N VAL A 465 8.59 -14.87 23.34
CA VAL A 465 8.62 -16.20 22.71
C VAL A 465 9.95 -16.91 22.92
N MET A 466 11.07 -16.20 22.75
CA MET A 466 12.42 -16.77 22.79
C MET A 466 13.10 -16.66 24.17
N GLY A 467 12.44 -15.98 25.13
CA GLY A 467 13.05 -15.57 26.38
C GLY A 467 13.87 -14.29 26.22
N ALA A 468 13.99 -13.50 27.28
CA ALA A 468 14.89 -12.35 27.25
C ALA A 468 16.30 -12.83 26.87
N PRO A 469 17.02 -12.16 25.96
CA PRO A 469 18.44 -12.40 25.85
C PRO A 469 19.04 -12.21 27.24
N ALA A 470 19.75 -13.21 27.78
CA ALA A 470 20.64 -12.96 28.90
C ALA A 470 21.43 -11.70 28.55
N ALA A 471 21.43 -10.69 29.44
CA ALA A 471 21.94 -9.34 29.18
C ALA A 471 23.38 -9.34 28.66
N GLY A 472 23.53 -9.63 27.38
CA GLY A 472 24.74 -9.62 26.60
C GLY A 472 24.68 -8.37 25.78
N LYS A 473 25.52 -7.40 26.17
CA LYS A 473 25.77 -6.09 25.55
C LYS A 473 24.99 -5.88 24.24
N ALA A 474 23.99 -4.99 24.31
CA ALA A 474 23.27 -4.50 23.15
C ALA A 474 24.23 -4.27 21.97
N PRO A 475 23.96 -4.81 20.77
CA PRO A 475 24.69 -4.37 19.60
C PRO A 475 24.37 -2.89 19.44
N ALA A 476 25.41 -2.05 19.51
CA ALA A 476 25.28 -0.62 19.34
C ALA A 476 24.48 -0.37 18.05
N ALA A 477 23.38 0.38 18.16
CA ALA A 477 22.66 0.90 17.02
C ALA A 477 23.69 1.42 16.01
N VAL A 478 23.64 0.92 14.78
CA VAL A 478 24.44 1.45 13.67
C VAL A 478 23.89 2.83 13.36
N ARG A 479 24.28 3.81 14.19
CA ARG A 479 24.43 5.19 13.75
C ARG A 479 25.56 5.13 12.74
N GLN A 480 25.22 5.23 11.46
CA GLN A 480 26.19 5.56 10.42
C GLN A 480 26.91 6.84 10.87
N ARG A 481 28.13 6.65 11.37
CA ARG A 481 29.00 7.72 11.79
C ARG A 481 29.50 8.34 10.49
N ALA A 482 28.91 9.47 10.11
CA ALA A 482 29.48 10.32 9.08
C ALA A 482 30.95 10.56 9.43
N ALA A 483 31.85 10.12 8.56
CA ALA A 483 33.28 10.35 8.71
C ALA A 483 33.53 11.85 8.49
N ALA A 484 33.43 12.64 9.56
CA ALA A 484 33.91 14.00 9.58
C ALA A 484 35.45 13.96 9.47
N LYS A 485 35.97 14.21 8.27
CA LYS A 485 37.40 14.51 8.08
C LYS A 485 37.74 15.74 8.92
N LYS A 486 38.70 15.58 9.84
CA LYS A 486 39.35 16.69 10.56
C LYS A 486 39.87 17.72 9.54
N PRO A 487 39.69 19.04 9.75
CA PRO A 487 40.42 20.03 8.97
C PRO A 487 41.90 19.93 9.32
N THR A 488 42.74 19.72 8.32
CA THR A 488 44.19 19.85 8.41
C THR A 488 44.52 21.32 8.71
N ALA A 489 45.27 21.54 9.79
CA ALA A 489 45.77 22.84 10.18
C ALA A 489 46.73 23.38 9.10
N ALA A 490 46.28 24.37 8.33
CA ALA A 490 47.15 25.12 7.44
C ALA A 490 47.95 26.16 8.23
N LYS A 491 49.27 26.12 8.06
CA LYS A 491 50.26 27.04 8.64
C LYS A 491 49.92 28.50 8.29
N ARG A 492 49.94 29.37 9.31
CA ARG A 492 49.97 30.83 9.18
C ARG A 492 51.18 31.29 8.36
N PRO A 493 51.02 32.18 7.37
CA PRO A 493 52.12 33.01 6.88
C PRO A 493 52.37 34.18 7.83
N SER A 494 53.66 34.56 7.93
CA SER A 494 54.19 35.61 8.80
C SER A 494 53.69 37.02 8.46
N ALA A 495 53.67 37.86 9.49
CA ALA A 495 53.24 39.25 9.48
C ALA A 495 54.00 40.14 8.48
N ALA A 496 53.24 40.96 7.75
CA ALA A 496 53.74 42.19 7.14
C ALA A 496 53.03 43.39 7.76
N LYS A 497 53.86 44.35 8.22
CA LYS A 497 53.49 45.59 8.92
C LYS A 497 52.54 46.47 8.09
N ARG A 498 51.57 47.10 8.75
CA ARG A 498 50.85 48.28 8.24
C ARG A 498 50.90 49.41 9.29
N PRO A 499 51.08 50.68 8.87
CA PRO A 499 51.38 51.79 9.76
C PRO A 499 50.13 52.41 10.42
N SER A 500 50.40 53.27 11.39
CA SER A 500 49.51 53.78 12.44
C SER A 500 48.37 54.71 11.99
N ALA A 501 47.28 54.58 12.77
CA ALA A 501 46.17 55.48 13.08
C ALA A 501 46.17 56.94 12.55
N ALA A 502 44.99 57.34 12.05
CA ALA A 502 44.50 58.72 12.15
C ALA A 502 43.07 58.74 12.74
N LYS A 503 42.84 59.74 13.58
CA LYS A 503 41.74 59.94 14.53
C LYS A 503 40.35 60.11 13.86
N ARG A 504 39.32 59.57 14.51
CA ARG A 504 37.90 59.95 14.33
C ARG A 504 37.52 61.04 15.35
N PRO A 505 36.73 62.05 14.97
CA PRO A 505 35.91 62.79 15.92
C PRO A 505 34.46 62.29 15.95
N SER A 506 33.79 62.67 17.03
CA SER A 506 32.54 62.14 17.59
C SER A 506 31.26 62.79 17.04
N ALA A 507 30.23 61.96 16.89
CA ALA A 507 28.77 62.13 17.06
C ALA A 507 28.04 63.46 16.75
N ALA A 508 26.92 63.33 16.01
CA ALA A 508 25.73 64.17 16.13
C ALA A 508 24.44 63.33 16.00
N LYS A 509 23.43 63.65 16.83
CA LYS A 509 22.13 62.97 17.06
C LYS A 509 21.14 63.08 15.87
N PRO A 510 20.12 62.20 15.78
CA PRO A 510 19.08 62.25 14.75
C PRO A 510 17.91 63.17 15.12
N ALA A 511 17.31 63.82 14.12
CA ALA A 511 16.04 64.55 14.21
C ALA A 511 14.92 63.78 13.47
N PRO A 512 13.65 63.80 13.95
CA PRO A 512 12.56 63.01 13.38
C PRO A 512 11.66 63.84 12.44
N ARG A 513 10.90 63.15 11.57
CA ARG A 513 9.60 63.49 10.91
C ARG A 513 9.55 62.78 9.54
N LYS A 514 8.43 62.32 8.97
CA LYS A 514 6.99 62.45 9.25
C LYS A 514 6.26 61.33 8.48
N ARG A 515 5.13 60.88 9.03
CA ARG A 515 4.06 60.18 8.30
C ARG A 515 3.50 61.07 7.18
N THR A 516 3.16 60.46 6.05
CA THR A 516 2.09 60.93 5.17
C THR A 516 1.31 59.73 4.64
N VAL A 517 0.00 59.85 4.78
CA VAL A 517 -1.05 59.01 4.22
C VAL A 517 -1.40 59.60 2.85
N ALA A 518 -1.55 58.74 1.85
CA ALA A 518 -2.53 58.84 0.77
C ALA A 518 -2.78 57.42 0.26
#